data_AF-A0A1F4BMA9-F1
#
_entry.id   AF-A0A1F4BMA9-F1
#
_cell.length_a   1.000
_cell.length_b   1.000
_cell.length_c   1.000
_cell.angle_alpha   90.00
_cell.angle_beta   90.00
_cell.angle_gamma   90.00
#
_symmetry.space_group_name_H-M   'P 1'
#
loop_
_entity.id
_entity.type
_entity.pdbx_description
1 polymer ?
#
loop_
_entity_poly.entity_id
_entity_poly.type
_entity_poly.pdbx_seq_one_letter_code
_entity_poly.pdbx_strand_id
1 'polypeptide(L)' 'MITNKYGFRIRTRQGLLIERLSIHGRDAADAERKLRQMYQHCEILQQNTLAPPILRIARTVR' A
#
# COMPACT_ATOMS: atom_id res chain seq x y z
N MET A 1 13.62 -13.72 -3.55
CA MET A 1 13.18 -13.01 -2.34
C MET A 1 11.66 -12.87 -2.41
N ILE A 2 10.95 -13.21 -1.33
CA ILE A 2 9.48 -13.09 -1.27
C ILE A 2 9.12 -11.60 -1.08
N THR A 3 8.12 -11.11 -1.83
CA THR A 3 7.59 -9.74 -1.69
C THR A 3 6.11 -9.79 -1.33
N ASN A 4 5.68 -8.86 -0.48
CA ASN A 4 4.28 -8.67 -0.09
C ASN A 4 3.66 -7.52 -0.88
N LYS A 5 2.32 -7.48 -0.90
CA LYS A 5 1.56 -6.33 -1.40
C LYS A 5 1.27 -5.37 -0.25
N TYR A 6 1.39 -4.08 -0.53
CA TYR A 6 1.07 -3.00 0.39
C TYR A 6 0.06 -2.09 -0.28
N GLY A 7 -1.06 -1.85 0.38
CA GLY A 7 -2.14 -0.98 -0.07
C GLY A 7 -1.87 0.46 0.33
N PHE A 8 -2.16 1.39 -0.57
CA PHE A 8 -1.99 2.82 -0.38
C PHE A 8 -3.22 3.58 -0.85
N ARG A 9 -3.55 4.62 -0.11
CA ARG A 9 -4.41 5.72 -0.54
C ARG A 9 -3.55 6.98 -0.57
N ILE A 10 -3.46 7.63 -1.72
CA ILE A 10 -2.59 8.79 -1.93
C ILE A 10 -3.34 9.94 -2.58
N ARG A 11 -2.82 11.15 -2.38
CA ARG A 11 -3.11 12.30 -3.25
C ARG A 11 -1.88 12.63 -4.07
N THR A 12 -2.01 12.65 -5.40
CA THR A 12 -0.89 13.02 -6.28
C THR A 12 -0.59 14.51 -6.17
N ARG A 13 0.57 14.93 -6.69
CA ARG A 13 0.97 16.35 -6.75
C ARG A 13 -0.09 17.24 -7.43
N GLN A 14 -0.82 16.71 -8.40
CA GLN A 14 -1.88 17.43 -9.13
C GLN A 14 -3.24 17.38 -8.42
N GLY A 15 -3.32 16.79 -7.22
CA GLY A 15 -4.54 16.72 -6.42
C GLY A 15 -5.43 15.50 -6.70
N LEU A 16 -5.04 14.60 -7.62
CA LEU A 16 -5.81 13.39 -7.92
C LEU A 16 -5.75 12.43 -6.72
N LEU A 17 -6.93 11.99 -6.27
CA LEU A 17 -7.05 10.96 -5.23
C LEU A 17 -6.98 9.56 -5.87
N ILE A 18 -6.09 8.72 -5.36
CA ILE A 18 -5.99 7.31 -5.74
C ILE A 18 -6.23 6.46 -4.49
N GLU A 19 -7.32 5.71 -4.46
CA GLU A 19 -7.79 5.04 -3.23
C GLU A 19 -7.36 3.59 -3.06
N ARG A 20 -7.12 2.87 -4.15
CA ARG A 20 -6.86 1.42 -4.16
C ARG A 20 -5.55 1.10 -4.89
N LEU A 21 -4.48 1.78 -4.51
CA LEU A 21 -3.15 1.53 -5.07
C LEU A 21 -2.48 0.37 -4.31
N SER A 22 -1.83 -0.55 -5.02
CA SER A 22 -1.06 -1.63 -4.41
C SER A 22 0.36 -1.64 -4.93
N ILE A 23 1.34 -1.61 -4.04
CA ILE A 23 2.77 -1.67 -4.39
C ILE A 23 3.38 -2.94 -3.80
N HIS A 24 4.22 -3.61 -4.58
CA HIS A 24 4.99 -4.76 -4.13
C HIS A 24 6.27 -4.32 -3.44
N GLY A 25 6.49 -4.79 -2.21
CA GLY A 25 7.67 -4.49 -1.41
C GLY A 25 8.19 -5.70 -0.66
N ARG A 26 9.49 -5.70 -0.35
CA ARG A 26 10.05 -6.64 0.63
C ARG A 26 9.46 -6.37 2.03
N ASP A 27 9.29 -5.09 2.33
CA ASP A 27 8.66 -4.55 3.53
C ASP A 27 7.88 -3.27 3.16
N ALA A 28 7.24 -2.64 4.16
CA ALA A 28 6.46 -1.43 3.95
C ALA A 28 7.34 -0.24 3.51
N ALA A 29 8.58 -0.14 3.99
CA ALA A 29 9.48 0.96 3.64
C ALA A 29 9.97 0.85 2.19
N ASP A 30 10.26 -0.36 1.72
CA ASP A 30 10.55 -0.63 0.31
C ASP A 30 9.35 -0.30 -0.59
N ALA A 31 8.14 -0.68 -0.17
CA ALA A 31 6.91 -0.33 -0.90
C ALA A 31 6.68 1.18 -0.95
N GLU A 32 6.88 1.90 0.16
CA GLU A 32 6.77 3.37 0.19
C GLU A 32 7.84 4.05 -0.67
N ARG A 33 9.09 3.57 -0.65
CA ARG A 33 10.14 4.08 -1.53
C ARG A 33 9.75 3.97 -3.00
N LYS A 34 9.26 2.79 -3.41
CA LYS A 34 8.75 2.56 -4.78
C LYS A 34 7.56 3.45 -5.10
N LEU A 35 6.62 3.59 -4.17
CA LEU A 35 5.49 4.51 -4.31
C LEU A 35 5.95 5.93 -4.62
N ARG A 36 6.91 6.46 -3.84
CA ARG A 36 7.44 7.82 -4.00
C ARG A 36 8.26 8.00 -5.28
N GLN A 37 8.82 6.92 -5.83
CA GLN A 37 9.46 6.94 -7.16
C GLN A 37 8.41 7.04 -8.28
N MET A 38 7.30 6.31 -8.18
CA MET A 38 6.23 6.32 -9.20
C MET A 38 5.37 7.59 -9.14
N TYR A 39 5.04 8.04 -7.93
CA TYR A 39 4.20 9.21 -7.67
C TYR A 39 5.00 10.23 -6.85
N GLN A 40 5.90 10.93 -7.53
CA GLN A 40 6.74 11.96 -6.91
C GLN A 40 5.87 13.04 -6.26
N HIS A 41 6.29 13.48 -5.06
CA HIS A 41 5.58 14.48 -4.26
C HIS A 41 4.11 14.14 -3.95
N CYS A 42 3.75 12.86 -3.92
CA CYS A 42 2.44 12.45 -3.40
C CYS A 42 2.35 12.60 -1.88
N GLU A 43 1.14 12.88 -1.42
CA GLU A 43 0.73 12.79 -0.03
C GLU A 43 0.17 11.38 0.23
N ILE A 44 0.69 10.69 1.25
CA ILE A 44 0.17 9.37 1.64
C ILE A 44 -0.92 9.62 2.68
N LEU A 45 -2.15 9.27 2.33
CA LEU A 45 -3.32 9.43 3.19
C LEU A 45 -3.58 8.18 4.04
N GLN A 46 -3.26 7.00 3.51
CA GLN A 46 -3.37 5.73 4.23
C GLN A 46 -2.39 4.69 3.68
N GLN A 47 -1.85 3.85 4.56
CA GLN A 47 -1.05 2.68 4.22
C GLN A 47 -1.60 1.45 4.96
N ASN A 48 -1.68 0.30 4.29
CA ASN A 48 -2.08 -0.96 4.92
C ASN A 48 -1.29 -2.15 4.36
N THR A 49 -0.84 -3.06 5.23
CA THR A 49 -0.21 -4.32 4.79
C THR A 49 -1.30 -5.25 4.25
N LEU A 50 -1.23 -5.59 2.95
CA LEU A 50 -2.12 -6.60 2.38
C LEU A 50 -1.46 -7.96 2.65
N ALA A 51 -1.72 -8.50 3.84
CA ALA A 51 -1.26 -9.83 4.21
C ALA A 51 -1.67 -10.83 3.11
N PRO A 52 -0.78 -11.80 2.76
CA PRO A 52 -1.16 -12.84 1.82
C PRO A 52 -2.42 -13.56 2.34
N PRO A 53 -3.34 -13.95 1.45
CA PRO A 53 -4.67 -14.48 1.82
C PRO A 53 -4.65 -15.75 2.69
N ILE A 54 -3.47 -16.33 2.93
CA ILE A 54 -3.25 -17.52 3.76
C ILE A 54 -3.52 -17.25 5.26
N LEU A 55 -3.52 -15.97 5.71
CA LEU A 55 -3.84 -15.60 7.09
C LEU A 55 -5.13 -14.77 7.20
N ARG A 56 -6.23 -15.24 6.61
CA ARG A 56 -7.57 -14.66 6.84
C ARG A 56 -8.54 -15.68 7.44
N ILE A 57 -8.12 -16.34 8.52
CA ILE A 57 -9.00 -17.11 9.41
C ILE A 57 -9.06 -16.41 10.78
N ALA A 58 -9.53 -15.17 10.81
CA ALA A 58 -9.98 -14.54 12.06
C ALA A 58 -10.74 -13.25 11.72
N ARG A 59 -12.06 -13.30 11.92
CA ARG A 59 -13.02 -12.23 12.28
C ARG A 59 -14.34 -12.43 11.55
N THR A 60 -15.12 -13.39 12.05
CA THR A 60 -16.54 -13.14 12.27
C THR A 60 -16.65 -12.79 13.75
N VAL A 61 -16.83 -11.50 14.04
CA VAL A 61 -17.25 -11.02 15.37
C VAL A 61 -18.75 -10.82 15.29
N ARG A 62 -19.45 -11.58 16.12
CA ARG A 62 -20.89 -11.63 16.41
C ARG A 62 -21.77 -12.34 15.40
#